data_AF-A0A934BVF6-F1
#
_entry.id   AF-A0A934BVF6-F1
#
_cell.length_a   1.000
_cell.length_b   1.000
_cell.length_c   1.000
_cell.angle_alpha   90.00
_cell.angle_beta   90.00
_cell.angle_gamma   90.00
#
_symmetry.space_group_name_H-M   'P 1'
#
loop_
_entity.id
_entity.type
_entity.pdbx_description
1 polymer ?
#
loop_
_entity_poly.entity_id
_entity_poly.type
_entity_poly.pdbx_seq_one_letter_code
_entity_poly.pdbx_strand_id
1 'polypeptide(L)'
;MQTNYNFKSRGTLVLLVLVLAIRAFALGGVAVAGTTYELACTTDGCQFKIIMNIGGGIRFEQVTGFCAKCGKSAQIRWMRKEPTPQPLLEFWDTTSGTLRRVYACPDCRGPFVAVSNIADFKHCPVCKKESLKARRRHLYD
;
A
#
# COMPACT_ATOMS: atom_id res chain seq x y z
N MET A 1 34.58 -44.95 -40.69
CA MET A 1 34.06 -44.48 -39.38
C MET A 1 32.94 -43.48 -39.62
N GLN A 2 31.68 -43.89 -39.48
CA GLN A 2 30.52 -43.01 -39.58
C GLN A 2 29.97 -42.77 -38.16
N THR A 3 30.01 -41.53 -37.70
CA THR A 3 29.42 -41.11 -36.42
C THR A 3 27.92 -40.88 -36.59
N ASN A 4 27.12 -41.78 -36.02
CA ASN A 4 25.67 -41.64 -35.86
C ASN A 4 25.37 -40.53 -34.83
N TYR A 5 25.00 -39.34 -35.28
CA TYR A 5 24.45 -38.31 -34.41
C TYR A 5 22.96 -38.60 -34.13
N ASN A 6 22.68 -38.88 -32.86
CA ASN A 6 21.37 -39.24 -32.33
C ASN A 6 20.34 -38.10 -32.49
N PHE A 7 19.36 -38.29 -33.37
CA PHE A 7 18.25 -37.36 -33.65
C PHE A 7 17.25 -37.20 -32.47
N LYS A 8 17.38 -38.01 -31.41
CA LYS A 8 16.42 -38.08 -30.29
C LYS A 8 16.52 -36.95 -29.26
N SER A 9 17.59 -36.14 -29.24
CA SER A 9 17.79 -35.11 -28.20
C SER A 9 17.11 -33.76 -28.48
N ARG A 10 16.67 -33.49 -29.71
CA ARG A 10 16.09 -32.19 -30.10
C ARG A 10 14.67 -31.96 -29.56
N GLY A 11 13.85 -33.01 -29.47
CA GLY A 11 12.46 -32.89 -28.98
C GLY A 11 12.37 -32.58 -27.47
N THR A 12 13.23 -33.19 -26.67
CA THR A 12 13.24 -33.01 -25.20
C THR A 12 13.69 -31.61 -24.79
N LEU A 13 14.60 -31.01 -25.57
CA LEU A 13 15.15 -29.68 -25.29
C LEU A 13 14.11 -28.57 -25.60
N VAL A 14 13.34 -28.73 -26.68
CA VAL A 14 12.21 -27.83 -27.02
C VAL A 14 11.10 -27.90 -25.97
N LEU A 15 10.79 -29.11 -25.48
CA LEU A 15 9.76 -29.31 -24.45
C LEU A 15 10.18 -28.67 -23.11
N LEU A 16 11.43 -28.80 -22.69
CA LEU A 16 11.97 -28.19 -21.47
C LEU A 16 11.95 -26.66 -21.54
N VAL A 17 12.32 -26.07 -22.68
CA VAL A 17 12.28 -24.61 -22.89
C VAL A 17 10.84 -24.08 -22.82
N LEU A 18 9.88 -24.81 -23.41
CA LEU A 18 8.45 -24.47 -23.32
C LEU A 18 7.92 -24.52 -21.88
N VAL A 19 8.28 -25.56 -21.11
CA VAL A 19 7.86 -25.70 -19.71
C VAL A 19 8.43 -24.58 -18.83
N LEU A 20 9.71 -24.21 -19.04
CA LEU A 20 10.35 -23.11 -18.32
C LEU A 20 9.72 -21.74 -18.68
N ALA A 21 9.39 -21.51 -19.96
CA ALA A 21 8.73 -20.28 -20.39
C ALA A 21 7.32 -20.12 -19.79
N ILE A 22 6.54 -21.20 -19.71
CA ILE A 22 5.20 -21.18 -19.10
C ILE A 22 5.28 -20.90 -17.59
N ARG A 23 6.27 -21.48 -16.90
CA ARG A 23 6.50 -21.22 -15.47
C ARG A 23 6.94 -19.78 -15.19
N ALA A 24 7.75 -19.19 -16.07
CA ALA A 24 8.16 -17.80 -15.95
C ALA A 24 6.98 -16.83 -16.13
N PHE A 25 6.04 -17.13 -17.01
CA PHE A 25 4.85 -16.29 -17.24
C PHE A 25 3.83 -16.38 -16.09
N ALA A 26 3.74 -17.52 -15.39
CA ALA A 26 2.82 -17.72 -14.28
C ALA A 26 3.24 -17.01 -12.97
N LEU A 27 4.46 -16.46 -12.90
CA LEU A 27 4.99 -15.76 -11.72
C LEU A 27 4.85 -14.23 -11.80
N GLY A 28 4.20 -13.70 -12.84
CA GLY A 28 3.85 -12.28 -12.93
C GLY A 28 2.81 -11.90 -11.89
N GLY A 29 3.23 -11.63 -10.65
CA GLY A 29 2.35 -11.08 -9.62
C GLY A 29 1.81 -9.73 -10.05
N VAL A 30 0.48 -9.56 -9.98
CA VAL A 30 -0.15 -8.25 -10.13
C VAL A 30 0.31 -7.38 -8.96
N ALA A 31 1.16 -6.39 -9.24
CA ALA A 31 1.57 -5.41 -8.25
C ALA A 31 0.38 -4.48 -7.99
N VAL A 32 -0.41 -4.78 -6.96
CA VAL A 32 -1.52 -3.93 -6.52
C VAL A 32 -0.93 -2.66 -5.91
N ALA A 33 -1.04 -1.53 -6.60
CA ALA A 33 -0.32 -0.31 -6.20
C ALA A 33 -1.04 0.50 -5.12
N GLY A 34 -2.38 0.41 -5.02
CA GLY A 34 -3.18 1.17 -4.07
C GLY A 34 -4.49 0.50 -3.65
N THR A 35 -5.00 0.89 -2.47
CA THR A 35 -6.26 0.38 -1.92
C THR A 35 -7.04 1.48 -1.21
N THR A 36 -8.34 1.56 -1.48
CA THR A 36 -9.28 2.41 -0.75
C THR A 36 -9.93 1.62 0.37
N TYR A 37 -9.83 2.14 1.58
CA TYR A 37 -10.43 1.62 2.80
C TYR A 37 -11.52 2.57 3.30
N GLU A 38 -12.61 1.99 3.79
CA GLU A 38 -13.62 2.67 4.58
C GLU A 38 -13.41 2.28 6.03
N LEU A 39 -13.12 3.27 6.88
CA LEU A 39 -12.96 3.11 8.32
C LEU A 39 -14.24 3.58 9.01
N ALA A 40 -14.80 2.74 9.87
CA ALA A 40 -15.96 3.08 10.69
C ALA A 40 -15.73 2.66 12.14
N CYS A 41 -16.14 3.51 13.08
CA CYS A 41 -16.16 3.20 14.50
C CYS A 41 -17.39 2.35 14.84
N THR A 42 -17.21 1.28 15.61
CA THR A 42 -18.32 0.39 16.03
C THR A 42 -18.79 0.66 17.46
N THR A 43 -18.32 1.73 18.11
CA THR A 43 -18.77 2.09 19.46
C THR A 43 -20.13 2.79 19.39
N ASP A 44 -21.07 2.36 20.24
CA ASP A 44 -22.37 3.00 20.38
C ASP A 44 -22.24 4.50 20.65
N GLY A 45 -22.96 5.31 19.86
CA GLY A 45 -22.91 6.77 19.92
C GLY A 45 -21.75 7.44 19.18
N CYS A 46 -20.77 6.68 18.65
CA CYS A 46 -19.67 7.24 17.88
C CYS A 46 -19.88 7.06 16.37
N GLN A 47 -20.30 8.13 15.68
CA GLN A 47 -20.57 8.11 14.23
C GLN A 47 -19.33 8.38 13.37
N PHE A 48 -18.13 8.07 13.86
CA PHE A 48 -16.90 8.33 13.13
C PHE A 48 -16.80 7.41 11.91
N LYS A 49 -16.67 8.03 10.73
CA LYS A 49 -16.54 7.34 9.45
C LYS A 49 -15.65 8.14 8.51
N ILE A 50 -14.64 7.50 7.91
CA ILE A 50 -13.75 8.14 6.93
C ILE A 50 -13.39 7.18 5.79
N ILE A 51 -13.05 7.73 4.64
CA ILE A 51 -12.47 6.99 3.52
C ILE A 51 -10.98 7.35 3.46
N MET A 52 -10.14 6.32 3.28
CA MET A 52 -8.70 6.47 3.28
C MET A 52 -8.08 5.66 2.15
N ASN A 53 -7.24 6.31 1.35
CA ASN A 53 -6.50 5.68 0.27
C ASN A 53 -5.09 5.36 0.77
N ILE A 54 -4.65 4.11 0.71
CA ILE A 54 -3.29 3.70 1.07
C ILE A 54 -2.62 3.11 -0.16
N GLY A 55 -1.32 3.36 -0.34
CA GLY A 55 -0.56 2.92 -1.51
C GLY A 55 -0.63 3.92 -2.65
N GLY A 56 0.27 3.81 -3.62
CA GLY A 56 0.37 4.70 -4.76
C GLY A 56 -0.33 4.15 -5.99
N GLY A 57 0.19 4.56 -7.14
CA GLY A 57 -0.17 4.05 -8.44
C GLY A 57 1.05 3.78 -9.31
N ILE A 58 0.82 3.40 -10.56
CA ILE A 58 1.87 3.22 -11.56
C ILE A 58 2.63 4.54 -11.78
N ARG A 59 1.92 5.67 -11.79
CA ARG A 59 2.50 6.99 -12.12
C ARG A 59 2.77 7.88 -10.90
N PHE A 60 2.17 7.57 -9.75
CA PHE A 60 2.21 8.42 -8.58
C PHE A 60 2.52 7.64 -7.31
N GLU A 61 3.03 8.33 -6.32
CA GLU A 61 3.06 7.87 -4.94
C GLU A 61 2.19 8.79 -4.10
N GLN A 62 1.77 8.30 -2.95
CA GLN A 62 1.07 9.12 -1.98
C GLN A 62 1.40 8.70 -0.56
N VAL A 63 1.31 9.66 0.35
CA VAL A 63 1.22 9.40 1.79
C VAL A 63 -0.16 9.80 2.26
N THR A 64 -0.70 9.01 3.17
CA THR A 64 -2.02 9.23 3.73
C THR A 64 -1.96 9.11 5.23
N GLY A 65 -2.80 9.88 5.92
CA GLY A 65 -3.03 9.73 7.35
C GLY A 65 -4.28 10.46 7.80
N PHE A 66 -4.51 10.51 9.11
CA PHE A 66 -5.64 11.24 9.68
C PHE A 66 -5.19 12.59 10.21
N CYS A 67 -5.80 13.67 9.72
CA CYS A 67 -5.56 15.00 10.25
C CYS A 67 -6.57 15.30 11.37
N ALA A 68 -6.09 15.29 12.61
CA ALA A 68 -6.95 15.55 13.78
C ALA A 68 -7.60 16.94 13.74
N LYS A 69 -6.92 17.94 13.17
CA LYS A 69 -7.44 19.31 13.05
C LYS A 69 -8.58 19.43 12.03
N CYS A 70 -8.52 18.68 10.93
CA CYS A 70 -9.56 18.69 9.90
C CYS A 70 -10.66 17.64 10.13
N GLY A 71 -10.41 16.64 10.98
CA GLY A 71 -11.33 15.52 11.18
C GLY A 71 -11.51 14.63 9.95
N LYS A 72 -10.58 14.67 8.98
CA LYS A 72 -10.65 13.93 7.72
C LYS A 72 -9.31 13.26 7.38
N SER A 73 -9.33 12.34 6.41
CA SER A 73 -8.10 11.79 5.86
C SER A 73 -7.34 12.88 5.09
N ALA A 74 -6.07 13.05 5.40
CA ALA A 74 -5.14 13.90 4.68
C ALA A 74 -4.31 13.04 3.73
N GLN A 75 -4.11 13.53 2.51
CA GLN A 75 -3.40 12.82 1.45
C GLN A 75 -2.44 13.80 0.77
N ILE A 76 -1.20 13.40 0.57
CA ILE A 76 -0.24 14.12 -0.26
C ILE A 76 0.16 13.15 -1.37
N ARG A 77 0.00 13.59 -2.63
CA ARG A 77 0.29 12.79 -3.81
C ARG A 77 1.31 13.52 -4.67
N TRP A 78 2.28 12.79 -5.20
CA TRP A 78 3.30 13.31 -6.12
C TRP A 78 3.56 12.30 -7.23
N MET A 79 4.04 12.76 -8.37
CA MET A 79 4.46 11.86 -9.45
C MET A 79 5.76 11.15 -9.07
N ARG A 80 5.97 9.91 -9.52
CA ARG A 80 7.22 9.17 -9.22
C ARG A 80 8.50 9.85 -9.71
N LYS A 81 8.38 10.76 -10.68
CA LYS A 81 9.50 11.57 -11.21
C LYS A 81 9.68 12.90 -10.48
N GLU A 82 8.77 13.26 -9.58
CA GLU A 82 8.85 14.46 -8.76
C GLU A 82 9.57 14.17 -7.44
N PRO A 83 10.21 15.17 -6.83
CA PRO A 83 10.79 15.02 -5.49
C PRO A 83 9.74 14.57 -4.47
N THR A 84 10.11 13.58 -3.66
CA THR A 84 9.28 13.14 -2.54
C THR A 84 9.05 14.29 -1.56
N PRO A 85 7.80 14.53 -1.11
CA PRO A 85 7.51 15.52 -0.08
C PRO A 85 8.38 15.28 1.16
N GLN A 86 8.95 16.35 1.71
CA GLN A 86 9.74 16.24 2.94
C GLN A 86 8.82 16.11 4.15
N PRO A 87 9.10 15.17 5.08
CA PRO A 87 8.39 15.11 6.34
C PRO A 87 8.76 16.31 7.22
N LEU A 88 7.81 16.75 8.05
CA LEU A 88 8.04 17.76 9.09
C LEU A 88 8.96 17.21 10.18
N LEU A 89 8.79 15.93 10.53
CA LEU A 89 9.62 15.20 11.48
C LEU A 89 9.50 13.70 11.24
N GLU A 90 10.47 12.96 11.77
CA GLU A 90 10.45 11.51 11.86
C GLU A 90 10.65 11.09 13.32
N PHE A 91 9.95 10.05 13.77
CA PHE A 91 10.07 9.54 15.14
C PHE A 91 9.98 8.02 15.16
N TRP A 92 10.64 7.39 16.12
CA TRP A 92 10.53 5.95 16.35
C TRP A 92 9.28 5.64 17.18
N ASP A 93 8.33 4.89 16.63
CA ASP A 93 7.17 4.40 17.38
C ASP A 93 7.52 3.06 18.03
N THR A 94 7.65 3.06 19.35
CA THR A 94 7.97 1.87 20.14
C THR A 94 6.87 0.81 20.10
N THR A 95 5.64 1.19 19.77
CA THR A 95 4.49 0.28 19.72
C THR A 95 4.52 -0.57 18.47
N SER A 96 4.84 0.04 17.33
CA SER A 96 4.98 -0.66 16.05
C SER A 96 6.39 -1.17 15.80
N GLY A 97 7.39 -0.66 16.52
CA GLY A 97 8.80 -0.92 16.24
C GLY A 97 9.22 -0.39 14.86
N THR A 98 8.63 0.73 14.43
CA THR A 98 8.90 1.31 13.11
C THR A 98 9.12 2.82 13.18
N LEU A 99 9.92 3.33 12.25
CA LEU A 99 10.07 4.77 12.06
C LEU A 99 8.80 5.33 11.40
N ARG A 100 8.19 6.33 12.02
CA ARG A 100 7.00 7.03 11.55
C ARG A 100 7.37 8.42 11.07
N ARG A 101 6.69 8.87 10.02
CA ARG A 101 6.88 10.18 9.41
C ARG A 101 5.65 11.04 9.63
N VAL A 102 5.87 12.32 9.91
CA VAL A 102 4.80 13.32 10.05
C VAL A 102 4.88 14.30 8.89
N TYR A 103 3.75 14.64 8.30
CA TYR A 103 3.65 15.59 7.21
C TYR A 103 2.67 16.71 7.53
N ALA A 104 2.76 17.81 6.78
CA ALA A 104 1.79 18.91 6.87
C ALA A 104 0.53 18.56 6.06
N CYS A 105 -0.64 18.67 6.69
CA CYS A 105 -1.92 18.52 6.02
C CYS A 105 -2.07 19.62 4.94
N PRO A 106 -2.42 19.27 3.68
CA PRO A 106 -2.51 20.24 2.60
C PRO A 106 -3.60 21.30 2.84
N ASP A 107 -4.66 20.95 3.59
CA ASP A 107 -5.77 21.87 3.84
C ASP A 107 -5.50 22.88 4.95
N CYS A 108 -4.93 22.44 6.08
CA CYS A 108 -4.83 23.26 7.30
C CYS A 108 -3.40 23.46 7.83
N ARG A 109 -2.41 22.89 7.14
CA ARG A 109 -0.99 22.82 7.52
C ARG A 109 -0.71 22.17 8.88
N GLY A 110 -1.73 21.60 9.52
CA GLY A 110 -1.58 20.84 10.77
C GLY A 110 -0.85 19.51 10.53
N PRO A 111 -0.16 18.96 11.55
CA PRO A 111 0.57 17.72 11.40
C PRO A 111 -0.38 16.52 11.26
N PHE A 112 0.00 15.54 10.44
CA PHE A 112 -0.59 14.21 10.43
C PHE A 112 0.49 13.14 10.32
N VAL A 113 0.29 12.01 10.98
CA VAL A 113 1.19 10.85 10.91
C VAL A 113 0.86 10.05 9.66
N ALA A 114 1.86 9.77 8.83
CA ALA A 114 1.69 8.90 7.67
C ALA A 114 1.46 7.45 8.09
N VAL A 115 0.52 6.80 7.42
CA VAL A 115 0.13 5.42 7.65
C VAL A 115 0.35 4.61 6.39
N SER A 116 1.17 3.57 6.50
CA SER A 116 1.48 2.64 5.42
C SER A 116 0.61 1.38 5.46
N ASN A 117 0.05 1.04 6.62
CA ASN A 117 -0.78 -0.15 6.80
C ASN A 117 -2.09 0.21 7.50
N ILE A 118 -3.21 -0.25 6.95
CA ILE A 118 -4.53 -0.08 7.55
C ILE A 118 -4.62 -0.70 8.96
N ALA A 119 -3.81 -1.71 9.25
CA ALA A 119 -3.72 -2.36 10.57
C ALA A 119 -3.26 -1.41 11.69
N ASP A 120 -2.65 -0.27 11.34
CA ASP A 120 -2.26 0.75 12.31
C ASP A 120 -3.48 1.51 12.87
N PHE A 121 -4.62 1.49 12.18
CA PHE A 121 -5.87 2.12 12.61
C PHE A 121 -6.69 1.19 13.50
N LYS A 122 -6.23 1.02 14.75
CA LYS A 122 -6.96 0.26 15.78
C LYS A 122 -7.91 1.15 16.60
N HIS A 123 -7.45 2.35 16.94
CA HIS A 123 -8.14 3.26 17.85
C HIS A 123 -8.89 4.37 17.11
N CYS A 124 -10.15 4.61 17.49
CA CYS A 124 -10.93 5.70 16.92
C CYS A 124 -10.36 7.06 17.39
N PRO A 125 -10.08 8.01 16.49
CA PRO A 125 -9.54 9.31 16.88
C PRO A 125 -10.54 10.18 17.66
N VAL A 126 -11.84 9.84 17.61
CA VAL A 126 -12.90 10.58 18.32
C VAL A 126 -13.13 9.99 19.71
N CYS A 127 -13.50 8.71 19.81
CA CYS A 127 -13.84 8.09 21.09
C CYS A 127 -12.66 7.41 21.80
N LYS A 128 -11.48 7.33 21.17
CA LYS A 128 -10.23 6.74 21.69
C LYS A 128 -10.29 5.24 22.03
N LYS A 129 -11.41 4.57 21.76
CA LYS A 129 -11.57 3.12 21.96
C LYS A 129 -11.00 2.34 20.78
N GLU A 130 -10.58 1.10 21.04
CA GLU A 130 -10.18 0.14 20.00
C GLU A 130 -11.43 -0.44 19.30
N SER A 131 -12.04 0.37 18.44
CA SER A 131 -13.32 0.07 17.80
C SER A 131 -13.38 0.43 16.33
N LEU A 132 -12.24 0.76 15.72
CA LEU A 132 -12.19 0.97 14.28
C LEU A 132 -12.23 -0.37 13.53
N LYS A 133 -13.13 -0.46 12.56
CA LYS A 133 -13.16 -1.53 11.57
C LYS A 133 -12.84 -0.96 10.20
N ALA A 134 -11.92 -1.61 9.50
CA ALA A 134 -11.56 -1.29 8.14
C ALA A 134 -12.26 -2.24 7.17
N ARG A 135 -12.98 -1.68 6.20
CA ARG A 135 -13.53 -2.41 5.06
C ARG A 135 -12.79 -1.99 3.79
N ARG A 136 -12.18 -2.95 3.10
CA ARG A 136 -11.62 -2.72 1.77
C ARG A 136 -12.75 -2.44 0.77
N ARG A 137 -12.67 -1.33 0.03
CA ARG A 137 -13.70 -0.92 -0.94
C ARG A 137 -13.29 -1.19 -2.38
N HIS A 138 -12.11 -0.74 -2.78
CA HIS A 138 -11.64 -0.83 -4.16
C HIS A 138 -10.10 -0.88 -4.20
N LEU A 139 -9.55 -1.60 -5.17
CA LEU A 139 -8.12 -1.64 -5.47
C LEU A 139 -7.86 -0.75 -6.68
N TYR A 140 -6.85 0.11 -6.64
CA TYR A 140 -6.52 0.99 -7.77
C TYR A 140 -5.02 1.02 -8.02
N ASP A 141 -4.67 1.46 -9.24
CA ASP A 141 -3.30 1.67 -9.73
C ASP A 141 -3.13 3.09 -10.29
#